data_AF-A0AA89CB62-F1
#
_entry.id   AF-A0AA89CB62-F1
#
_cell.length_a   1.000
_cell.length_b   1.000
_cell.length_c   1.000
_cell.angle_alpha   90.00
_cell.angle_beta   90.00
_cell.angle_gamma   90.00
#
_symmetry.space_group_name_H-M   'P 1'
#
loop_
_entity.id
_entity.type
_entity.pdbx_description
1 polymer ?
#
loop_
_entity_poly.entity_id
_entity_poly.type
_entity_poly.pdbx_seq_one_letter_code
_entity_poly.pdbx_strand_id
1 'polypeptide(L)'
;MKSCLACALGTYANMTGMTACLPCNAGSYGNVNGMATCTPCSKGYYGDTKGLTACSACNAGYFANSTGMTSCLPCSRGYYASSTGMTSCQACSRGHYGNANAMTTCLTCNAGYYANTYGMTSCLPCNTGYYAESKGMTSCVACSTGTYAHAEGRTSCLPCNPGYYGNTNGMASCLPCYAGSYTNSTGMTYCVRCPIGYYGNKEGMASCLPCNRGYYGNRVGMTSCLPCNAGYFANTTAMTSCLKCPPGSYENSEGSWICHGCSPGHYARNSGSISCTPCSKGYYSYSSWGTTCTQCEPGRIANTTGSRSCTSCPAGTVQPLPGKDVCNACPAGSYQSAAGQTHCNLCPVGTYQPNLDKEHVQPVHRSPMREPKVVQRNILYNILFGTLDSGGIV
;
A
#
# COMPACT_ATOMS: atom_id res chain seq x y z
N MET A 1 59.90 -5.85 -99.88
CA MET A 1 60.45 -6.12 -98.54
C MET A 1 59.33 -6.64 -97.66
N LYS A 2 59.37 -7.91 -97.21
CA LYS A 2 58.40 -8.44 -96.23
C LYS A 2 59.03 -8.29 -94.84
N SER A 3 58.64 -7.25 -94.10
CA SER A 3 59.03 -7.08 -92.70
C SER A 3 58.04 -7.82 -91.81
N CYS A 4 58.52 -8.46 -90.73
CA CYS A 4 57.64 -8.98 -89.69
C CYS A 4 56.91 -7.80 -89.02
N LEU A 5 55.57 -7.83 -88.99
CA LEU A 5 54.79 -6.86 -88.24
C LEU A 5 54.71 -7.30 -86.78
N ALA A 6 54.93 -6.35 -85.86
CA ALA A 6 54.70 -6.57 -84.44
C ALA A 6 53.19 -6.75 -84.18
N CYS A 7 52.83 -7.67 -83.29
CA CYS A 7 51.45 -7.80 -82.82
C CYS A 7 50.97 -6.50 -82.18
N ALA A 8 49.77 -6.05 -82.57
CA ALA A 8 49.17 -4.84 -82.01
C ALA A 8 48.77 -5.05 -80.54
N LEU A 9 48.51 -3.95 -79.82
CA LEU A 9 48.00 -3.98 -78.44
C LEU A 9 46.82 -4.96 -78.30
N GLY A 10 46.77 -5.66 -77.17
CA GLY A 10 45.77 -6.70 -76.89
C GLY A 10 46.01 -8.03 -77.59
N THR A 11 47.06 -8.17 -78.39
CA THR A 11 47.39 -9.42 -79.11
C THR A 11 48.83 -9.88 -78.85
N TYR A 12 49.09 -11.18 -79.00
CA TYR A 12 50.40 -11.79 -78.78
C TYR A 12 50.73 -12.85 -79.83
N ALA A 13 52.02 -13.16 -79.95
CA ALA A 13 52.51 -14.30 -80.74
C ALA A 13 53.62 -15.03 -79.96
N ASN A 14 53.32 -16.22 -79.46
CA ASN A 14 54.23 -17.00 -78.60
C ASN A 14 55.05 -18.06 -79.34
N MET A 15 54.83 -18.22 -80.65
CA MET A 15 55.48 -19.23 -81.48
C MET A 15 56.08 -18.60 -82.74
N THR A 16 57.24 -19.13 -83.16
CA THR A 16 57.84 -18.77 -84.45
C THR A 16 56.97 -19.23 -85.62
N GLY A 17 56.76 -18.36 -86.61
CA GLY A 17 56.02 -18.69 -87.82
C GLY A 17 54.49 -18.51 -87.75
N MET A 18 53.96 -17.87 -86.69
CA MET A 18 52.53 -17.52 -86.63
C MET A 18 52.14 -16.60 -87.80
N THR A 19 51.04 -16.92 -88.47
CA THR A 19 50.49 -16.15 -89.60
C THR A 19 49.53 -15.04 -89.17
N ALA A 20 49.11 -15.03 -87.90
CA ALA A 20 48.26 -14.01 -87.29
C ALA A 20 48.53 -13.91 -85.78
N CYS A 21 48.31 -12.75 -85.18
CA CYS A 21 48.40 -12.56 -83.73
C CYS A 21 47.12 -13.05 -83.04
N LEU A 22 47.26 -13.67 -81.86
CA LEU A 22 46.13 -14.14 -81.06
C LEU A 22 45.73 -13.07 -80.04
N PRO A 23 44.43 -12.84 -79.80
CA PRO A 23 44.00 -11.92 -78.75
C PRO A 23 44.34 -12.49 -77.36
N CYS A 24 44.68 -11.60 -76.43
CA CYS A 24 44.78 -11.97 -75.02
C CYS A 24 43.46 -12.53 -74.51
N ASN A 25 43.50 -13.62 -73.75
CA ASN A 25 42.30 -14.19 -73.16
C ASN A 25 41.75 -13.29 -72.04
N ALA A 26 40.47 -13.43 -71.71
CA ALA A 26 39.88 -12.78 -70.55
C ALA A 26 40.73 -13.07 -69.29
N GLY A 27 40.89 -12.05 -68.44
CA GLY A 27 41.81 -12.05 -67.31
C GLY A 27 43.26 -11.68 -67.66
N SER A 28 43.56 -11.35 -68.92
CA SER A 28 44.91 -10.90 -69.33
C SER A 28 44.86 -9.77 -70.35
N TYR A 29 45.93 -8.97 -70.40
CA TYR A 29 46.03 -7.80 -71.27
C TYR A 29 47.38 -7.73 -71.99
N GLY A 30 47.42 -7.00 -73.11
CA GLY A 30 48.64 -6.70 -73.85
C GLY A 30 48.79 -5.20 -74.07
N ASN A 31 49.67 -4.55 -73.31
CA ASN A 31 49.89 -3.09 -73.35
C ASN A 31 51.12 -2.67 -74.15
N VAL A 32 51.82 -3.62 -74.78
CA VAL A 32 53.03 -3.38 -75.57
C VAL A 32 52.89 -4.05 -76.94
N ASN A 33 53.33 -3.37 -78.00
CA ASN A 33 53.40 -3.96 -79.34
C ASN A 33 54.47 -5.07 -79.39
N GLY A 34 54.17 -6.17 -80.08
CA GLY A 34 55.08 -7.30 -80.25
C GLY A 34 55.20 -8.21 -79.03
N MET A 35 54.20 -8.23 -78.14
CA MET A 35 54.21 -9.08 -76.95
C MET A 35 54.24 -10.58 -77.32
N ALA A 36 55.14 -11.34 -76.68
CA ALA A 36 55.19 -12.80 -76.84
C ALA A 36 54.16 -13.53 -75.97
N THR A 37 53.72 -12.91 -74.87
CA THR A 37 52.75 -13.46 -73.92
C THR A 37 51.93 -12.34 -73.30
N CYS A 38 50.64 -12.58 -73.05
CA CYS A 38 49.79 -11.62 -72.35
C CYS A 38 50.09 -11.56 -70.85
N THR A 39 49.89 -10.40 -70.24
CA THR A 39 50.08 -10.19 -68.79
C THR A 39 48.76 -10.42 -68.06
N PRO A 40 48.69 -11.31 -67.05
CA PRO A 40 47.47 -11.49 -66.25
C PRO A 40 47.11 -10.21 -65.50
N CYS A 41 45.82 -9.95 -65.31
CA CYS A 41 45.35 -8.87 -64.44
C CYS A 41 45.88 -9.09 -63.02
N SER A 42 46.44 -8.05 -62.41
CA SER A 42 46.88 -8.08 -61.01
C SER A 42 45.68 -8.20 -60.06
N LYS A 43 45.94 -8.58 -58.80
CA LYS A 43 44.91 -8.55 -57.75
C LYS A 43 44.32 -7.13 -57.66
N GLY A 44 43.01 -7.04 -57.40
CA GLY A 44 42.26 -5.80 -57.45
C GLY A 44 41.76 -5.41 -58.85
N TYR A 45 42.17 -6.12 -59.91
CA TYR A 45 41.79 -5.84 -61.29
C TYR A 45 41.22 -7.09 -61.97
N TYR A 46 40.39 -6.87 -63.00
CA TYR A 46 39.76 -7.91 -63.79
C TYR A 46 39.79 -7.59 -65.29
N GLY A 47 39.64 -8.64 -66.10
CA GLY A 47 39.48 -8.51 -67.55
C GLY A 47 38.35 -9.42 -68.06
N ASP A 48 37.22 -8.83 -68.40
CA ASP A 48 35.99 -9.55 -68.80
C ASP A 48 35.97 -10.00 -70.27
N THR A 49 36.81 -9.40 -71.10
CA THR A 49 36.81 -9.56 -72.55
C THR A 49 38.18 -9.98 -73.07
N LYS A 50 38.20 -10.55 -74.27
CA LYS A 50 39.45 -10.89 -74.98
C LYS A 50 40.02 -9.64 -75.65
N GLY A 51 41.34 -9.59 -75.82
CA GLY A 51 42.02 -8.51 -76.53
C GLY A 51 42.21 -7.23 -75.72
N LEU A 52 42.13 -7.30 -74.38
CA LEU A 52 42.28 -6.14 -73.51
C LEU A 52 43.68 -5.53 -73.61
N THR A 53 43.74 -4.20 -73.60
CA THR A 53 44.99 -3.43 -73.55
C THR A 53 45.35 -2.98 -72.13
N ALA A 54 44.39 -3.04 -71.21
CA ALA A 54 44.54 -2.81 -69.78
C ALA A 54 43.43 -3.53 -69.00
N CYS A 55 43.64 -3.83 -67.73
CA CYS A 55 42.62 -4.39 -66.84
C CYS A 55 41.82 -3.30 -66.13
N SER A 56 40.57 -3.59 -65.80
CA SER A 56 39.69 -2.70 -65.05
C SER A 56 39.81 -2.95 -63.56
N ALA A 57 39.88 -1.89 -62.74
CA ALA A 57 39.88 -2.03 -61.29
C ALA A 57 38.51 -2.50 -60.80
N CYS A 58 38.49 -3.33 -59.75
CA CYS A 58 37.24 -3.64 -59.06
C CYS A 58 36.67 -2.38 -58.42
N ASN A 59 35.39 -2.11 -58.65
CA ASN A 59 34.70 -0.98 -58.04
C ASN A 59 34.57 -1.17 -56.52
N ALA A 60 34.33 -0.08 -55.79
CA ALA A 60 34.01 -0.15 -54.36
C ALA A 60 32.85 -1.14 -54.12
N GLY A 61 32.92 -1.89 -53.03
CA GLY A 61 32.05 -3.02 -52.73
C GLY A 61 32.52 -4.35 -53.33
N TYR A 62 33.50 -4.35 -54.24
CA TYR A 62 34.01 -5.56 -54.88
C TYR A 62 35.52 -5.69 -54.69
N PHE A 63 36.02 -6.93 -54.81
CA PHE A 63 37.43 -7.24 -54.69
C PHE A 63 37.88 -8.30 -55.70
N ALA A 64 39.18 -8.35 -55.95
CA ALA A 64 39.83 -9.42 -56.71
C ALA A 64 41.06 -9.92 -55.93
N ASN A 65 40.97 -11.13 -55.36
CA ASN A 65 42.01 -11.70 -54.48
C ASN A 65 43.04 -12.56 -55.23
N SER A 66 42.82 -12.83 -56.52
CA SER A 66 43.68 -13.64 -57.37
C SER A 66 44.04 -12.88 -58.64
N THR A 67 45.16 -13.27 -59.25
CA THR A 67 45.57 -12.74 -60.56
C THR A 67 44.79 -13.42 -61.66
N GLY A 68 44.53 -12.71 -62.76
CA GLY A 68 43.84 -13.27 -63.92
C GLY A 68 42.32 -13.37 -63.78
N MET A 69 41.72 -12.64 -62.83
CA MET A 69 40.26 -12.67 -62.63
C MET A 69 39.53 -12.06 -63.84
N THR A 70 38.42 -12.69 -64.22
CA THR A 70 37.55 -12.23 -65.31
C THR A 70 36.39 -11.37 -64.82
N SER A 71 36.14 -11.36 -63.52
CA SER A 71 35.13 -10.52 -62.85
C SER A 71 35.53 -10.29 -61.40
N CYS A 72 34.99 -9.24 -60.78
CA CYS A 72 35.21 -8.97 -59.37
C CYS A 72 34.16 -9.67 -58.49
N LEU A 73 34.59 -10.10 -57.30
CA LEU A 73 33.70 -10.72 -56.32
C LEU A 73 33.13 -9.65 -55.38
N PRO A 74 31.81 -9.69 -55.06
CA PRO A 74 31.23 -8.76 -54.11
C PRO A 74 31.69 -9.09 -52.69
N CYS A 75 31.87 -8.07 -51.86
CA CYS A 75 32.01 -8.28 -50.42
C CYS A 75 30.72 -8.86 -49.84
N SER A 76 30.84 -9.97 -49.11
CA SER A 76 29.69 -10.57 -48.43
C SER A 76 29.21 -9.69 -47.28
N ARG A 77 27.96 -9.90 -46.83
CA ARG A 77 27.40 -9.27 -45.62
C ARG A 77 28.39 -9.32 -44.46
N GLY A 78 28.46 -8.23 -43.70
CA GLY A 78 29.44 -8.02 -42.63
C GLY A 78 30.78 -7.48 -43.11
N TYR A 79 31.01 -7.41 -44.42
CA TYR A 79 32.25 -6.90 -45.00
C TYR A 79 31.97 -5.79 -46.02
N TYR A 80 32.97 -4.95 -46.25
CA TYR A 80 32.90 -3.83 -47.19
C TYR A 80 34.22 -3.63 -47.93
N ALA A 81 34.16 -2.91 -49.04
CA ALA A 81 35.34 -2.42 -49.76
C ALA A 81 35.13 -0.93 -50.08
N SER A 82 35.87 -0.06 -49.40
CA SER A 82 35.67 1.40 -49.47
C SER A 82 36.26 2.06 -50.70
N SER A 83 37.26 1.45 -51.32
CA SER A 83 37.97 1.99 -52.49
C SER A 83 37.92 1.03 -53.67
N THR A 84 38.24 1.56 -54.85
CA THR A 84 38.48 0.74 -56.04
C THR A 84 39.79 -0.04 -55.90
N GLY A 85 39.93 -1.14 -56.65
CA GLY A 85 41.16 -1.93 -56.68
C GLY A 85 41.43 -2.78 -55.44
N MET A 86 40.44 -2.97 -54.56
CA MET A 86 40.59 -3.75 -53.34
C MET A 86 40.91 -5.22 -53.63
N THR A 87 41.88 -5.77 -52.92
CA THR A 87 42.28 -7.19 -53.06
C THR A 87 41.57 -8.11 -52.08
N SER A 88 40.92 -7.56 -51.06
CA SER A 88 40.15 -8.26 -50.04
C SER A 88 39.12 -7.32 -49.43
N CYS A 89 38.07 -7.87 -48.82
CA CYS A 89 37.09 -7.08 -48.08
C CYS A 89 37.53 -6.85 -46.64
N GLN A 90 37.12 -5.71 -46.08
CA GLN A 90 37.32 -5.35 -44.67
C GLN A 90 36.08 -5.72 -43.87
N ALA A 91 36.25 -6.33 -42.71
CA ALA A 91 35.13 -6.61 -41.80
C ALA A 91 34.61 -5.30 -41.19
N CYS A 92 33.31 -5.20 -40.99
CA CYS A 92 32.73 -4.13 -40.19
C CYS A 92 33.30 -4.17 -38.77
N SER A 93 33.75 -3.03 -38.26
CA SER A 93 34.26 -2.89 -36.90
C SER A 93 33.14 -3.06 -35.87
N ARG A 94 33.52 -3.30 -34.61
CA ARG A 94 32.58 -3.27 -33.48
C ARG A 94 31.83 -1.93 -33.46
N GLY A 95 30.55 -1.95 -33.10
CA GLY A 95 29.63 -0.82 -33.21
C GLY A 95 29.01 -0.64 -34.60
N HIS A 96 29.45 -1.43 -35.59
CA HIS A 96 28.97 -1.37 -36.97
C HIS A 96 28.54 -2.75 -37.50
N TYR A 97 27.77 -2.74 -38.59
CA TYR A 97 27.28 -3.95 -39.24
C TYR A 97 27.15 -3.77 -40.76
N GLY A 98 27.17 -4.88 -41.50
CA GLY A 98 26.95 -4.90 -42.94
C GLY A 98 25.79 -5.81 -43.33
N ASN A 99 24.64 -5.24 -43.70
CA ASN A 99 23.41 -5.98 -43.99
C ASN A 99 23.19 -6.31 -45.47
N ALA A 100 24.11 -5.93 -46.35
CA ALA A 100 24.01 -6.20 -47.78
C ALA A 100 25.33 -6.73 -48.33
N ASN A 101 25.29 -7.35 -49.51
CA ASN A 101 26.49 -7.64 -50.28
C ASN A 101 26.95 -6.38 -51.01
N ALA A 102 28.22 -6.35 -51.40
CA ALA A 102 28.86 -5.25 -52.13
C ALA A 102 28.77 -3.89 -51.43
N MET A 103 28.80 -3.87 -50.10
CA MET A 103 28.80 -2.62 -49.33
C MET A 103 30.12 -1.86 -49.49
N THR A 104 30.02 -0.54 -49.62
CA THR A 104 31.18 0.36 -49.68
C THR A 104 31.54 0.93 -48.30
N THR A 105 30.61 0.88 -47.34
CA THR A 105 30.79 1.33 -45.95
C THR A 105 29.92 0.49 -45.03
N CYS A 106 30.26 0.42 -43.75
CA CYS A 106 29.42 -0.26 -42.75
C CYS A 106 28.39 0.69 -42.14
N LEU A 107 27.24 0.15 -41.79
CA LEU A 107 26.20 0.88 -41.07
C LEU A 107 26.52 0.91 -39.57
N THR A 108 26.19 2.01 -38.91
CA THR A 108 26.41 2.16 -37.46
C THR A 108 25.21 1.65 -36.69
N CYS A 109 25.42 0.93 -35.58
CA CYS A 109 24.33 0.56 -34.69
C CYS A 109 23.64 1.79 -34.11
N ASN A 110 22.31 1.83 -34.17
CA ASN A 110 21.53 2.89 -33.55
C ASN A 110 21.57 2.77 -32.02
N ALA A 111 21.25 3.85 -31.32
CA ALA A 111 21.05 3.81 -29.87
C ALA A 111 20.00 2.74 -29.51
N GLY A 112 20.21 2.07 -28.37
CA GLY A 112 19.47 0.87 -27.97
C GLY A 112 20.07 -0.44 -28.50
N TYR A 113 21.01 -0.38 -29.45
CA TYR A 113 21.64 -1.56 -30.05
C TYR A 113 23.16 -1.48 -29.97
N TYR A 114 23.81 -2.64 -30.06
CA TYR A 114 25.25 -2.76 -30.03
C TYR A 114 25.76 -3.81 -31.03
N ALA A 115 27.05 -3.71 -31.37
CA ALA A 115 27.77 -4.74 -32.10
C ALA A 115 29.11 -5.01 -31.40
N ASN A 116 29.25 -6.19 -30.80
CA ASN A 116 30.42 -6.57 -30.00
C ASN A 116 31.45 -7.39 -30.78
N THR A 117 31.19 -7.78 -32.03
CA THR A 117 32.10 -8.57 -32.85
C THR A 117 32.34 -7.91 -34.20
N TYR A 118 33.48 -8.22 -34.82
CA TYR A 118 33.76 -7.80 -36.19
C TYR A 118 32.89 -8.58 -37.17
N GLY A 119 32.52 -7.95 -38.28
CA GLY A 119 31.80 -8.64 -39.35
C GLY A 119 30.33 -8.92 -39.07
N MET A 120 29.71 -8.25 -38.08
CA MET A 120 28.29 -8.43 -37.80
C MET A 120 27.42 -8.01 -38.99
N THR A 121 26.33 -8.75 -39.20
CA THR A 121 25.38 -8.47 -40.30
C THR A 121 24.10 -7.75 -39.84
N SER A 122 23.95 -7.59 -38.53
CA SER A 122 22.91 -6.83 -37.83
C SER A 122 23.42 -6.43 -36.44
N CYS A 123 22.81 -5.44 -35.81
CA CYS A 123 23.09 -5.09 -34.41
C CYS A 123 22.19 -5.89 -33.46
N LEU A 124 22.69 -6.16 -32.26
CA LEU A 124 21.93 -6.80 -31.18
C LEU A 124 21.26 -5.73 -30.31
N PRO A 125 19.98 -5.89 -29.92
CA PRO A 125 19.36 -4.98 -28.98
C PRO A 125 19.97 -5.15 -27.58
N CYS A 126 19.94 -4.10 -26.78
CA CYS A 126 20.17 -4.23 -25.35
C CYS A 126 18.98 -4.92 -24.70
N ASN A 127 19.24 -6.01 -23.98
CA ASN A 127 18.22 -6.75 -23.26
C ASN A 127 17.62 -5.91 -22.11
N THR A 128 16.52 -6.38 -21.53
CA THR A 128 15.92 -5.76 -20.35
C THR A 128 16.95 -5.60 -19.22
N GLY A 129 16.85 -4.50 -18.47
CA GLY A 129 17.84 -4.09 -17.49
C GLY A 129 19.06 -3.37 -18.06
N TYR A 130 19.23 -3.31 -19.38
CA TYR A 130 20.35 -2.63 -20.02
C TYR A 130 19.88 -1.61 -21.06
N TYR A 131 20.78 -0.68 -21.40
CA TYR A 131 20.53 0.34 -22.40
C TYR A 131 21.79 0.66 -23.21
N ALA A 132 21.61 1.29 -24.37
CA ALA A 132 22.68 1.91 -25.14
C ALA A 132 22.29 3.34 -25.50
N GLU A 133 22.93 4.32 -24.86
CA GLU A 133 22.59 5.74 -24.99
C GLU A 133 22.98 6.36 -26.34
N SER A 134 24.02 5.82 -26.97
CA SER A 134 24.64 6.39 -28.16
C SER A 134 24.70 5.40 -29.32
N LYS A 135 24.85 5.94 -30.54
CA LYS A 135 25.12 5.13 -31.73
C LYS A 135 26.53 4.53 -31.65
N GLY A 136 26.74 3.37 -32.30
CA GLY A 136 28.07 2.74 -32.41
C GLY A 136 28.56 2.05 -31.14
N MET A 137 27.68 1.84 -30.16
CA MET A 137 28.01 1.14 -28.92
C MET A 137 28.48 -0.30 -29.21
N THR A 138 29.49 -0.76 -28.47
CA THR A 138 30.01 -2.14 -28.60
C THR A 138 29.53 -3.08 -27.50
N SER A 139 28.79 -2.54 -26.52
CA SER A 139 28.19 -3.24 -25.40
C SER A 139 27.07 -2.38 -24.81
N CYS A 140 26.15 -3.01 -24.08
CA CYS A 140 25.11 -2.30 -23.33
C CYS A 140 25.57 -1.95 -21.91
N VAL A 141 25.00 -0.89 -21.35
CA VAL A 141 25.24 -0.43 -19.98
C VAL A 141 24.08 -0.89 -19.10
N ALA A 142 24.39 -1.44 -17.93
CA ALA A 142 23.36 -1.85 -16.97
C ALA A 142 22.67 -0.62 -16.35
N CYS A 143 21.36 -0.71 -16.14
CA CYS A 143 20.65 0.26 -15.32
C CYS A 143 21.19 0.23 -13.90
N SER A 144 21.54 1.40 -13.35
CA SER A 144 22.02 1.51 -11.98
C SER A 144 20.87 1.29 -11.00
N THR A 145 21.18 0.97 -9.73
CA THR A 145 20.20 0.89 -8.65
C THR A 145 19.26 2.10 -8.64
N GLY A 146 17.98 1.88 -8.35
CA GLY A 146 16.93 2.88 -8.43
C GLY A 146 16.37 3.08 -9.84
N THR A 147 16.95 2.45 -10.86
CA THR A 147 16.49 2.53 -12.24
C THR A 147 16.32 1.15 -12.88
N TYR A 148 15.54 1.07 -13.94
CA TYR A 148 15.22 -0.18 -14.64
C TYR A 148 15.00 0.04 -16.15
N ALA A 149 15.08 -1.04 -16.93
CA ALA A 149 14.71 -1.06 -18.35
C ALA A 149 13.81 -2.27 -18.64
N HIS A 150 12.52 -2.03 -18.88
CA HIS A 150 11.51 -3.08 -19.03
C HIS A 150 11.39 -3.69 -20.42
N ALA A 151 12.04 -3.10 -21.41
CA ALA A 151 11.98 -3.51 -22.80
C ALA A 151 13.39 -3.57 -23.40
N GLU A 152 13.54 -4.35 -24.45
CA GLU A 152 14.77 -4.38 -25.24
C GLU A 152 14.95 -3.08 -26.03
N GLY A 153 16.17 -2.80 -26.47
CA GLY A 153 16.44 -1.66 -27.36
C GLY A 153 16.34 -0.30 -26.66
N ARG A 154 16.37 -0.25 -25.33
CA ARG A 154 16.25 1.00 -24.58
C ARG A 154 17.50 1.86 -24.74
N THR A 155 17.26 3.16 -24.89
CA THR A 155 18.33 4.19 -24.95
C THR A 155 18.63 4.81 -23.59
N SER A 156 17.79 4.53 -22.59
CA SER A 156 17.92 5.03 -21.22
C SER A 156 17.11 4.18 -20.24
N CYS A 157 17.54 4.20 -18.98
CA CYS A 157 16.81 3.61 -17.86
C CYS A 157 15.72 4.54 -17.34
N LEU A 158 14.67 3.95 -16.78
CA LEU A 158 13.58 4.64 -16.12
C LEU A 158 13.79 4.57 -14.60
N PRO A 159 13.54 5.63 -13.83
CA PRO A 159 13.59 5.58 -12.38
C PRO A 159 12.41 4.76 -11.82
N CYS A 160 12.61 4.10 -10.69
CA CYS A 160 11.52 3.48 -9.95
C CYS A 160 10.55 4.55 -9.44
N ASN A 161 9.24 4.33 -9.62
CA ASN A 161 8.22 5.25 -9.13
C ASN A 161 8.04 5.13 -7.59
N PRO A 162 7.43 6.13 -6.93
CA PRO A 162 7.05 6.02 -5.52
C PRO A 162 6.24 4.75 -5.25
N GLY A 163 6.52 4.10 -4.12
CA GLY A 163 6.05 2.76 -3.78
C GLY A 163 6.94 1.62 -4.28
N TYR A 164 7.90 1.89 -5.16
CA TYR A 164 8.82 0.89 -5.70
C TYR A 164 10.27 1.28 -5.44
N TYR A 165 11.16 0.29 -5.54
CA TYR A 165 12.61 0.47 -5.39
C TYR A 165 13.39 -0.46 -6.31
N GLY A 166 14.65 -0.10 -6.59
CA GLY A 166 15.57 -0.95 -7.34
C GLY A 166 16.89 -1.11 -6.60
N ASN A 167 17.14 -2.30 -6.04
CA ASN A 167 18.30 -2.56 -5.18
C ASN A 167 19.48 -3.23 -5.89
N THR A 168 19.35 -3.56 -7.17
CA THR A 168 20.40 -4.21 -7.96
C THR A 168 20.60 -3.50 -9.30
N ASN A 169 21.82 -3.62 -9.85
CA ASN A 169 22.08 -3.15 -11.21
C ASN A 169 21.46 -4.12 -12.23
N GLY A 170 21.05 -3.61 -13.38
CA GLY A 170 20.52 -4.43 -14.46
C GLY A 170 19.07 -4.88 -14.26
N MET A 171 18.27 -4.14 -13.48
CA MET A 171 16.87 -4.53 -13.22
C MET A 171 15.98 -4.33 -14.44
N ALA A 172 15.23 -5.38 -14.79
CA ALA A 172 14.17 -5.31 -15.80
C ALA A 172 12.90 -4.62 -15.28
N SER A 173 12.68 -4.62 -13.96
CA SER A 173 11.55 -3.97 -13.28
C SER A 173 11.92 -3.62 -11.85
N CYS A 174 11.25 -2.61 -11.28
CA CYS A 174 11.40 -2.26 -9.88
C CYS A 174 10.55 -3.18 -8.99
N LEU A 175 11.00 -3.39 -7.75
CA LEU A 175 10.30 -4.17 -6.75
C LEU A 175 9.35 -3.28 -5.94
N PRO A 176 8.15 -3.74 -5.60
CA PRO A 176 7.26 -2.99 -4.73
C PRO A 176 7.79 -3.00 -3.30
N CYS A 177 7.52 -1.93 -2.55
CA CYS A 177 7.72 -1.94 -1.11
C CYS A 177 6.75 -2.91 -0.43
N TYR A 178 7.25 -3.70 0.50
CA TYR A 178 6.44 -4.66 1.25
C TYR A 178 5.50 -3.94 2.22
N ALA A 179 4.41 -4.59 2.64
CA ALA A 179 3.47 -4.02 3.60
C ALA A 179 4.19 -3.56 4.88
N GLY A 180 3.82 -2.38 5.39
CA GLY A 180 4.52 -1.71 6.49
C GLY A 180 5.72 -0.89 6.03
N SER A 181 5.99 -0.78 4.72
CA SER A 181 7.04 0.08 4.19
C SER A 181 6.58 0.89 2.97
N TYR A 182 7.32 1.95 2.64
CA TYR A 182 6.97 2.89 1.59
C TYR A 182 8.22 3.54 0.97
N THR A 183 8.05 4.15 -0.21
CA THR A 183 8.99 5.12 -0.81
C THR A 183 8.20 6.30 -1.35
N ASN A 184 8.56 7.53 -0.97
CA ASN A 184 7.84 8.74 -1.39
C ASN A 184 8.48 9.46 -2.59
N SER A 185 9.62 8.97 -3.08
CA SER A 185 10.42 9.61 -4.12
C SER A 185 10.75 8.62 -5.23
N THR A 186 11.03 9.13 -6.42
CA THR A 186 11.49 8.31 -7.54
C THR A 186 12.95 7.87 -7.33
N GLY A 187 13.37 6.78 -7.97
CA GLY A 187 14.77 6.36 -7.97
C GLY A 187 15.26 5.72 -6.68
N MET A 188 14.35 5.35 -5.76
CA MET A 188 14.73 4.78 -4.47
C MET A 188 15.35 3.39 -4.63
N THR A 189 16.33 3.09 -3.78
CA THR A 189 17.07 1.81 -3.78
C THR A 189 16.67 0.88 -2.64
N TYR A 190 15.84 1.35 -1.72
CA TYR A 190 15.31 0.60 -0.59
C TYR A 190 13.97 1.19 -0.12
N CYS A 191 13.22 0.42 0.66
CA CYS A 191 11.97 0.86 1.27
C CYS A 191 12.18 1.35 2.71
N VAL A 192 11.47 2.42 3.08
CA VAL A 192 11.46 2.97 4.43
C VAL A 192 10.29 2.36 5.20
N ARG A 193 10.53 1.86 6.42
CA ARG A 193 9.44 1.34 7.27
C ARG A 193 8.53 2.48 7.73
N CYS A 194 7.24 2.22 7.82
CA CYS A 194 6.29 3.19 8.36
C CYS A 194 6.70 3.62 9.78
N PRO A 195 6.70 4.93 10.08
CA PRO A 195 7.03 5.41 11.42
C PRO A 195 5.95 5.00 12.43
N ILE A 196 6.26 5.09 13.74
CA ILE A 196 5.27 4.92 14.81
C ILE A 196 4.09 5.88 14.62
N GLY A 197 2.89 5.44 14.98
CA GLY A 197 1.63 6.13 14.69
C GLY A 197 1.12 5.94 13.25
N TYR A 198 1.87 5.28 12.37
CA TYR A 198 1.50 5.01 10.98
C TYR A 198 1.60 3.53 10.63
N TYR A 199 0.88 3.12 9.59
CA TYR A 199 0.87 1.76 9.07
C TYR A 199 0.83 1.72 7.55
N GLY A 200 1.25 0.61 6.97
CA GLY A 200 1.16 0.34 5.53
C GLY A 200 0.47 -1.00 5.28
N ASN A 201 -0.79 -0.97 4.84
CA ASN A 201 -1.62 -2.17 4.73
C ASN A 201 -1.52 -2.90 3.38
N LYS A 202 -0.72 -2.40 2.44
CA LYS A 202 -0.53 -3.01 1.13
C LYS A 202 0.90 -2.83 0.66
N GLU A 203 1.27 -3.61 -0.35
CA GLU A 203 2.53 -3.41 -1.06
C GLU A 203 2.46 -2.18 -1.98
N GLY A 204 3.62 -1.66 -2.38
CA GLY A 204 3.69 -0.57 -3.35
C GLY A 204 3.23 0.79 -2.82
N MET A 205 3.24 1.01 -1.50
CA MET A 205 2.76 2.27 -0.92
C MET A 205 3.75 3.41 -1.11
N ALA A 206 3.27 4.55 -1.61
CA ALA A 206 4.06 5.76 -1.72
C ALA A 206 4.11 6.59 -0.42
N SER A 207 3.22 6.28 0.54
CA SER A 207 3.15 6.91 1.86
C SER A 207 2.44 5.98 2.84
N CYS A 208 2.73 6.12 4.14
CA CYS A 208 2.03 5.38 5.18
C CYS A 208 0.74 6.09 5.61
N LEU A 209 -0.23 5.32 6.05
CA LEU A 209 -1.51 5.82 6.58
C LEU A 209 -1.38 6.07 8.09
N PRO A 210 -1.89 7.19 8.62
CA PRO A 210 -1.90 7.41 10.05
C PRO A 210 -2.91 6.47 10.73
N CYS A 211 -2.64 6.07 11.97
CA CYS A 211 -3.64 5.41 12.79
C CYS A 211 -4.80 6.37 13.05
N ASN A 212 -6.02 5.92 12.74
CA ASN A 212 -7.22 6.71 12.98
C ASN A 212 -7.51 6.83 14.48
N ARG A 213 -8.38 7.77 14.85
CA ARG A 213 -8.89 7.88 16.22
C ARG A 213 -9.45 6.54 16.70
N GLY A 214 -9.25 6.24 17.97
CA GLY A 214 -9.52 4.92 18.56
C GLY A 214 -8.40 3.90 18.41
N TYR A 215 -7.40 4.17 17.58
CA TYR A 215 -6.29 3.27 17.30
C TYR A 215 -4.94 3.95 17.50
N TYR A 216 -3.90 3.14 17.69
CA TYR A 216 -2.53 3.61 17.87
C TYR A 216 -1.52 2.69 17.16
N GLY A 217 -0.32 3.23 16.90
CA GLY A 217 0.80 2.47 16.34
C GLY A 217 2.05 2.64 17.18
N ASN A 218 2.48 1.59 17.89
CA ASN A 218 3.60 1.65 18.84
C ASN A 218 4.93 1.10 18.29
N ARG A 219 4.96 0.65 17.03
CA ARG A 219 6.15 0.07 16.40
C ARG A 219 6.31 0.63 14.99
N VAL A 220 7.55 0.67 14.50
CA VAL A 220 7.82 0.95 13.10
C VAL A 220 7.44 -0.26 12.25
N GLY A 221 7.04 -0.01 11.00
CA GLY A 221 6.75 -1.06 10.03
C GLY A 221 5.43 -1.79 10.26
N MET A 222 4.48 -1.17 10.97
CA MET A 222 3.17 -1.78 11.21
C MET A 222 2.37 -1.90 9.92
N THR A 223 1.62 -3.00 9.77
CA THR A 223 0.71 -3.25 8.65
C THR A 223 -0.75 -2.94 8.99
N SER A 224 -1.05 -2.75 10.27
CA SER A 224 -2.34 -2.33 10.81
C SER A 224 -2.12 -1.62 12.16
N CYS A 225 -3.08 -0.79 12.57
CA CYS A 225 -3.06 -0.14 13.88
C CYS A 225 -3.73 -1.02 14.95
N LEU A 226 -3.34 -0.82 16.21
CA LEU A 226 -3.91 -1.52 17.36
C LEU A 226 -5.06 -0.68 17.94
N PRO A 227 -6.20 -1.28 18.29
CA PRO A 227 -7.28 -0.55 18.96
C PRO A 227 -6.89 -0.19 20.39
N CYS A 228 -7.45 0.89 20.92
CA CYS A 228 -7.40 1.18 22.34
C CYS A 228 -8.31 0.22 23.10
N ASN A 229 -7.79 -0.47 24.11
CA ASN A 229 -8.57 -1.37 24.95
C ASN A 229 -9.60 -0.58 25.79
N ALA A 230 -10.61 -1.27 26.32
CA ALA A 230 -11.59 -0.69 27.23
C ALA A 230 -10.90 0.08 28.39
N GLY A 231 -11.48 1.23 28.76
CA GLY A 231 -10.90 2.20 29.70
C GLY A 231 -9.86 3.13 29.06
N TYR A 232 -9.55 2.98 27.77
CA TYR A 232 -8.63 3.85 27.05
C TYR A 232 -9.27 4.40 25.78
N PHE A 233 -8.74 5.52 25.31
CA PHE A 233 -9.18 6.17 24.09
C PHE A 233 -8.01 6.79 23.31
N ALA A 234 -8.23 7.03 22.02
CA ALA A 234 -7.33 7.81 21.17
C ALA A 234 -8.12 8.89 20.41
N ASN A 235 -8.01 10.15 20.84
CA ASN A 235 -8.78 11.27 20.31
C ASN A 235 -8.11 11.99 19.12
N THR A 236 -6.88 11.64 18.78
CA THR A 236 -6.14 12.21 17.64
C THR A 236 -5.66 11.10 16.71
N THR A 237 -5.33 11.47 15.47
CA THR A 237 -4.72 10.54 14.53
C THR A 237 -3.22 10.40 14.80
N ALA A 238 -2.63 9.33 14.29
CA ALA A 238 -1.20 9.02 14.45
C ALA A 238 -0.72 8.89 15.91
N MET A 239 -1.62 8.52 16.83
CA MET A 239 -1.24 8.26 18.22
C MET A 239 -0.33 7.03 18.31
N THR A 240 0.64 7.11 19.22
CA THR A 240 1.62 6.04 19.47
C THR A 240 1.30 5.22 20.71
N SER A 241 0.32 5.67 21.50
CA SER A 241 -0.22 5.01 22.68
C SER A 241 -1.61 5.56 22.98
N CYS A 242 -2.43 4.81 23.72
CA CYS A 242 -3.77 5.25 24.13
C CYS A 242 -3.74 6.01 25.46
N LEU A 243 -4.69 6.94 25.61
CA LEU A 243 -4.90 7.68 26.84
C LEU A 243 -5.91 6.96 27.73
N LYS A 244 -5.70 6.93 29.04
CA LYS A 244 -6.70 6.40 29.99
C LYS A 244 -7.88 7.35 30.09
N CYS A 245 -9.09 6.81 30.23
CA CYS A 245 -10.24 7.61 30.61
C CYS A 245 -9.97 8.32 31.94
N PRO A 246 -10.16 9.65 32.02
CA PRO A 246 -9.95 10.37 33.28
C PRO A 246 -10.97 9.93 34.35
N PRO A 247 -10.67 10.13 35.65
CA PRO A 247 -11.65 9.94 36.71
C PRO A 247 -12.98 10.63 36.39
N GLY A 248 -14.08 10.00 36.77
CA GLY A 248 -15.43 10.44 36.45
C GLY A 248 -15.91 10.04 35.07
N SER A 249 -15.10 9.30 34.30
CA SER A 249 -15.46 8.80 32.97
C SER A 249 -15.10 7.33 32.80
N TYR A 250 -15.69 6.71 31.79
CA TYR A 250 -15.48 5.32 31.45
C TYR A 250 -15.55 5.07 29.96
N GLU A 251 -15.03 3.92 29.54
CA GLU A 251 -15.23 3.38 28.20
C GLU A 251 -15.22 1.84 28.27
N ASN A 252 -16.26 1.20 27.74
CA ASN A 252 -16.43 -0.24 27.79
C ASN A 252 -16.09 -0.95 26.47
N SER A 253 -15.88 -0.19 25.39
CA SER A 253 -15.62 -0.70 24.06
C SER A 253 -14.15 -0.52 23.66
N GLU A 254 -13.64 -1.44 22.85
CA GLU A 254 -12.34 -1.26 22.20
C GLU A 254 -12.45 -0.28 21.02
N GLY A 255 -11.34 0.37 20.69
CA GLY A 255 -11.29 1.26 19.53
C GLY A 255 -11.99 2.60 19.74
N SER A 256 -12.27 3.00 20.98
CA SER A 256 -12.97 4.25 21.26
C SER A 256 -12.06 5.47 21.14
N TRP A 257 -12.63 6.56 20.63
CA TRP A 257 -11.95 7.84 20.47
C TRP A 257 -12.29 8.86 21.55
N ILE A 258 -13.18 8.50 22.48
CA ILE A 258 -13.69 9.37 23.53
C ILE A 258 -14.01 8.55 24.79
N CYS A 259 -14.11 9.19 25.95
CA CYS A 259 -14.64 8.57 27.15
C CYS A 259 -16.00 9.18 27.50
N HIS A 260 -16.88 8.35 28.06
CA HIS A 260 -18.21 8.75 28.47
C HIS A 260 -18.19 9.13 29.96
N GLY A 261 -18.71 10.32 30.29
CA GLY A 261 -18.86 10.75 31.68
C GLY A 261 -19.87 9.90 32.46
N CYS A 262 -19.63 9.71 33.75
CA CYS A 262 -20.60 9.06 34.63
C CYS A 262 -21.86 9.92 34.78
N SER A 263 -23.02 9.30 34.57
CA SER A 263 -24.31 9.92 34.84
C SER A 263 -24.46 10.24 36.32
N PRO A 264 -25.24 11.27 36.69
CA PRO A 264 -25.56 11.55 38.09
C PRO A 264 -26.12 10.31 38.79
N GLY A 265 -25.71 10.12 40.04
CA GLY A 265 -25.95 8.90 40.82
C GLY A 265 -24.83 7.87 40.73
N HIS A 266 -23.91 8.03 39.78
CA HIS A 266 -22.76 7.14 39.61
C HIS A 266 -21.44 7.88 39.72
N TYR A 267 -20.37 7.11 39.89
CA TYR A 267 -19.01 7.65 39.92
C TYR A 267 -17.98 6.67 39.34
N ALA A 268 -16.83 7.21 38.93
CA ALA A 268 -15.64 6.45 38.58
C ALA A 268 -14.42 7.08 39.23
N ARG A 269 -13.85 6.43 40.26
CA ARG A 269 -12.74 7.02 41.04
C ARG A 269 -11.41 6.99 40.29
N ASN A 270 -11.12 5.89 39.61
CA ASN A 270 -9.81 5.65 39.02
C ASN A 270 -9.80 6.05 37.56
N SER A 271 -8.64 6.45 37.05
CA SER A 271 -8.43 6.55 35.61
C SER A 271 -8.50 5.17 34.96
N GLY A 272 -9.05 5.08 33.76
CA GLY A 272 -9.15 3.84 33.01
C GLY A 272 -10.33 2.96 33.43
N SER A 273 -11.36 3.55 34.03
CA SER A 273 -12.59 2.83 34.35
C SER A 273 -13.30 2.34 33.09
N ILE A 274 -13.83 1.12 33.13
CA ILE A 274 -14.65 0.53 32.06
C ILE A 274 -16.15 0.66 32.33
N SER A 275 -16.53 1.11 33.53
CA SER A 275 -17.90 1.34 33.93
C SER A 275 -17.96 2.34 35.09
N CYS A 276 -19.14 2.94 35.29
CA CYS A 276 -19.42 3.76 36.45
C CYS A 276 -20.11 2.93 37.55
N THR A 277 -19.67 3.13 38.79
CA THR A 277 -20.23 2.46 39.97
C THR A 277 -21.37 3.32 40.53
N PRO A 278 -22.56 2.76 40.85
CA PRO A 278 -23.62 3.51 41.52
C PRO A 278 -23.22 3.90 42.95
N CYS A 279 -23.69 5.06 43.41
CA CYS A 279 -23.57 5.44 44.81
C CYS A 279 -24.35 4.46 45.69
N SER A 280 -23.72 3.96 46.74
CA SER A 280 -24.39 3.14 47.76
C SER A 280 -25.47 3.96 48.49
N LYS A 281 -26.41 3.28 49.14
CA LYS A 281 -27.42 3.95 49.98
C LYS A 281 -26.74 4.83 51.04
N GLY A 282 -27.36 5.97 51.35
CA GLY A 282 -26.78 7.02 52.19
C GLY A 282 -25.81 7.97 51.48
N TYR A 283 -25.50 7.73 50.20
CA TYR A 283 -24.62 8.57 49.39
C TYR A 283 -25.27 8.96 48.06
N TYR A 284 -24.83 10.08 47.50
CA TYR A 284 -25.33 10.61 46.22
C TYR A 284 -24.21 11.21 45.37
N SER A 285 -24.47 11.38 44.07
CA SER A 285 -23.58 12.10 43.14
C SER A 285 -24.43 12.97 42.22
N TYR A 286 -24.28 14.30 42.31
CA TYR A 286 -25.07 15.24 41.50
C TYR A 286 -24.45 15.52 40.13
N SER A 287 -23.12 15.56 40.05
CA SER A 287 -22.39 15.94 38.83
C SER A 287 -22.46 14.85 37.76
N SER A 288 -22.69 15.27 36.52
CA SER A 288 -22.16 14.50 35.39
C SER A 288 -20.63 14.49 35.54
N TRP A 289 -20.00 13.35 35.32
CA TRP A 289 -18.57 13.12 35.58
C TRP A 289 -18.18 12.95 37.06
N GLY A 290 -19.08 12.39 37.89
CA GLY A 290 -18.79 12.14 39.31
C GLY A 290 -17.56 11.25 39.53
N THR A 291 -16.59 11.73 40.31
CA THR A 291 -15.38 10.95 40.68
C THR A 291 -15.53 10.22 42.01
N THR A 292 -16.47 10.64 42.83
CA THR A 292 -16.82 10.01 44.11
C THR A 292 -18.25 10.33 44.50
N CYS A 293 -18.79 9.62 45.49
CA CYS A 293 -20.11 9.89 46.05
C CYS A 293 -19.97 10.73 47.33
N THR A 294 -20.89 11.66 47.49
CA THR A 294 -21.00 12.52 48.67
C THR A 294 -21.99 11.90 49.64
N GLN A 295 -21.67 11.89 50.94
CA GLN A 295 -22.58 11.39 51.97
C GLN A 295 -23.77 12.34 52.16
N CYS A 296 -24.95 11.80 52.47
CA CYS A 296 -26.08 12.63 52.87
C CYS A 296 -25.81 13.33 54.20
N GLU A 297 -26.09 14.62 54.26
CA GLU A 297 -26.04 15.40 55.49
C GLU A 297 -27.16 14.97 56.46
N PRO A 298 -26.99 15.18 57.78
CA PRO A 298 -28.04 14.94 58.76
C PRO A 298 -29.37 15.59 58.35
N GLY A 299 -30.47 14.90 58.64
CA GLY A 299 -31.83 15.29 58.23
C GLY A 299 -32.20 14.87 56.80
N ARG A 300 -31.25 14.34 56.01
CA ARG A 300 -31.51 13.82 54.65
C ARG A 300 -31.02 12.39 54.49
N ILE A 301 -31.66 11.65 53.59
CA ILE A 301 -31.33 10.25 53.30
C ILE A 301 -31.27 9.99 51.80
N ALA A 302 -30.56 8.93 51.43
CA ALA A 302 -30.60 8.33 50.10
C ALA A 302 -30.95 6.84 50.26
N ASN A 303 -32.22 6.48 50.08
CA ASN A 303 -32.73 5.13 50.33
C ASN A 303 -32.50 4.15 49.17
N THR A 304 -32.16 4.66 47.99
CA THR A 304 -31.87 3.89 46.77
C THR A 304 -30.41 4.03 46.36
N THR A 305 -29.85 2.95 45.80
CA THR A 305 -28.55 3.00 45.13
C THR A 305 -28.65 3.85 43.87
N GLY A 306 -27.58 4.56 43.52
CA GLY A 306 -27.60 5.44 42.35
C GLY A 306 -28.31 6.77 42.58
N SER A 307 -28.46 7.21 43.84
CA SER A 307 -29.15 8.45 44.17
C SER A 307 -28.40 9.69 43.62
N ARG A 308 -29.14 10.59 42.96
CA ARG A 308 -28.60 11.84 42.39
C ARG A 308 -28.56 13.00 43.40
N SER A 309 -29.34 12.88 44.46
CA SER A 309 -29.48 13.84 45.55
C SER A 309 -30.01 13.13 46.79
N CYS A 310 -29.91 13.78 47.95
CA CYS A 310 -30.51 13.29 49.18
C CYS A 310 -31.90 13.91 49.40
N THR A 311 -32.85 13.08 49.78
CA THR A 311 -34.21 13.48 50.11
C THR A 311 -34.31 13.82 51.58
N SER A 312 -34.97 14.93 51.93
CA SER A 312 -35.22 15.31 53.32
C SER A 312 -36.11 14.29 54.01
N CYS A 313 -35.84 13.98 55.28
CA CYS A 313 -36.74 13.19 56.10
C CYS A 313 -38.11 13.90 56.20
N PRO A 314 -39.23 13.23 55.87
CA PRO A 314 -40.55 13.83 55.97
C PRO A 314 -40.92 14.16 57.42
N ALA A 315 -41.89 15.04 57.61
CA ALA A 315 -42.44 15.35 58.93
C ALA A 315 -42.84 14.06 59.68
N GLY A 316 -42.63 14.04 60.99
CA GLY A 316 -42.77 12.86 61.84
C GLY A 316 -41.56 11.93 61.87
N THR A 317 -40.52 12.18 61.06
CA THR A 317 -39.28 11.38 61.04
C THR A 317 -38.03 12.27 61.09
N VAL A 318 -36.93 11.73 61.61
CA VAL A 318 -35.65 12.43 61.79
C VAL A 318 -34.48 11.53 61.43
N GLN A 319 -33.34 12.13 61.09
CA GLN A 319 -32.08 11.39 60.93
C GLN A 319 -30.90 12.21 61.47
N PRO A 320 -30.42 11.93 62.69
CA PRO A 320 -29.34 12.71 63.31
C PRO A 320 -27.95 12.41 62.71
N LEU A 321 -27.74 11.25 62.07
CA LEU A 321 -26.43 10.84 61.58
C LEU A 321 -26.29 11.07 60.06
N PRO A 322 -25.09 11.47 59.58
CA PRO A 322 -24.82 11.55 58.14
C PRO A 322 -24.75 10.15 57.51
N GLY A 323 -24.93 10.09 56.19
CA GLY A 323 -24.69 8.88 55.39
C GLY A 323 -25.73 7.77 55.60
N LYS A 324 -26.96 8.12 55.99
CA LYS A 324 -28.03 7.16 56.28
C LYS A 324 -29.05 7.05 55.16
N ASP A 325 -29.74 5.91 55.13
CA ASP A 325 -30.67 5.51 54.08
C ASP A 325 -32.11 5.38 54.57
N VAL A 326 -32.34 5.56 55.87
CA VAL A 326 -33.65 5.44 56.53
C VAL A 326 -33.86 6.64 57.45
N CYS A 327 -35.08 7.16 57.48
CA CYS A 327 -35.49 8.16 58.47
C CYS A 327 -36.16 7.45 59.64
N ASN A 328 -35.76 7.81 60.85
CA ASN A 328 -36.29 7.21 62.07
C ASN A 328 -37.56 7.96 62.49
N ALA A 329 -38.65 7.26 62.76
CA ALA A 329 -39.85 7.89 63.30
C ALA A 329 -39.57 8.52 64.66
N CYS A 330 -40.23 9.64 64.95
CA CYS A 330 -40.19 10.22 66.28
C CYS A 330 -40.82 9.26 67.32
N PRO A 331 -40.16 8.98 68.45
CA PRO A 331 -40.72 8.12 69.48
C PRO A 331 -41.99 8.72 70.08
N ALA A 332 -42.86 7.88 70.64
CA ALA A 332 -44.09 8.33 71.32
C ALA A 332 -43.81 9.46 72.33
N GLY A 333 -44.71 10.44 72.37
CA GLY A 333 -44.54 11.66 73.18
C GLY A 333 -43.61 12.71 72.56
N SER A 334 -43.13 12.50 71.33
CA SER A 334 -42.37 13.50 70.55
C SER A 334 -42.91 13.63 69.13
N TYR A 335 -42.67 14.78 68.51
CA TYR A 335 -43.15 15.14 67.18
C TYR A 335 -42.07 15.89 66.39
N GLN A 336 -42.26 15.95 65.08
CA GLN A 336 -41.48 16.82 64.20
C GLN A 336 -42.36 17.33 63.07
N SER A 337 -42.57 18.65 63.01
CA SER A 337 -43.49 19.29 62.07
C SER A 337 -42.82 19.72 60.75
N ALA A 338 -41.50 19.85 60.72
CA ALA A 338 -40.76 20.25 59.51
C ALA A 338 -40.00 19.07 58.90
N ALA A 339 -39.88 19.06 57.57
CA ALA A 339 -39.02 18.11 56.88
C ALA A 339 -37.54 18.46 57.06
N GLY A 340 -36.66 17.47 56.99
CA GLY A 340 -35.21 17.68 57.00
C GLY A 340 -34.58 17.83 58.39
N GLN A 341 -35.28 17.39 59.43
CA GLN A 341 -34.89 17.66 60.81
C GLN A 341 -34.07 16.51 61.42
N THR A 342 -33.21 16.86 62.38
CA THR A 342 -32.24 15.95 62.99
C THR A 342 -32.66 15.44 64.37
N HIS A 343 -33.66 16.06 65.00
CA HIS A 343 -34.13 15.75 66.35
C HIS A 343 -35.65 15.89 66.44
N CYS A 344 -36.27 15.15 67.37
CA CYS A 344 -37.69 15.23 67.66
C CYS A 344 -37.95 16.19 68.83
N ASN A 345 -39.00 16.98 68.72
CA ASN A 345 -39.44 17.89 69.78
C ASN A 345 -40.43 17.16 70.70
N LEU A 346 -40.37 17.38 72.01
CA LEU A 346 -41.35 16.80 72.94
C LEU A 346 -42.74 17.42 72.72
N CYS A 347 -43.80 16.61 72.84
CA CYS A 347 -45.18 17.11 72.74
C CYS A 347 -45.45 18.20 73.80
N PRO A 348 -45.97 19.38 73.43
CA PRO A 348 -46.38 20.40 74.37
C PRO A 348 -47.48 19.91 75.33
N VAL A 349 -47.59 20.54 76.50
CA VAL A 349 -48.61 20.25 77.51
C VAL A 349 -50.01 20.27 76.87
N GLY A 350 -50.78 19.21 77.07
CA GLY A 350 -52.12 19.03 76.49
C GLY A 350 -52.18 18.28 75.16
N THR A 351 -51.05 17.81 74.61
CA THR A 351 -50.99 17.04 73.35
C THR A 351 -50.25 15.70 73.53
N TYR A 352 -50.54 14.70 72.70
CA TYR A 352 -49.86 13.40 72.72
C TYR A 352 -49.66 12.85 71.29
N GLN A 353 -48.61 12.06 71.08
CA GLN A 353 -48.34 11.35 69.82
C GLN A 353 -48.28 9.83 70.08
N PRO A 354 -49.22 9.03 69.53
CA PRO A 354 -49.25 7.57 69.74
C PRO A 354 -48.19 6.85 68.88
N ASN A 355 -47.70 5.68 69.32
CA ASN A 355 -46.76 4.85 68.55
C ASN A 355 -47.42 4.30 67.27
N LEU A 356 -46.74 4.39 66.12
CA LEU A 356 -47.21 3.86 64.84
C LEU A 356 -47.12 2.31 64.72
N ASP A 357 -46.46 1.61 65.66
CA ASP A 357 -46.21 0.15 65.55
C ASP A 357 -47.06 -0.75 66.45
N LYS A 358 -48.15 -0.24 67.05
CA LYS A 358 -49.11 -1.13 67.74
C LYS A 358 -50.52 -0.71 67.42
N GLU A 359 -51.18 -1.51 66.59
CA GLU A 359 -52.63 -1.65 66.58
C GLU A 359 -53.14 -1.61 68.03
N HIS A 360 -53.92 -0.58 68.34
CA HIS A 360 -54.65 -0.52 69.59
C HIS A 360 -55.83 -1.49 69.48
N VAL A 361 -55.56 -2.78 69.71
CA VAL A 361 -56.53 -3.62 70.41
C VAL A 361 -56.61 -3.06 71.82
N GLN A 362 -57.82 -2.76 72.32
CA GLN A 362 -58.27 -2.80 73.72
C GLN A 362 -59.75 -2.32 73.81
N PRO A 363 -60.53 -2.73 74.84
CA PRO A 363 -61.69 -3.60 74.67
C PRO A 363 -63.06 -2.97 75.05
N VAL A 364 -64.12 -3.73 74.73
CA VAL A 364 -65.55 -3.49 74.98
C VAL A 364 -65.92 -3.43 76.47
N HIS A 365 -66.78 -2.48 76.89
CA HIS A 365 -67.78 -2.70 77.96
C HIS A 365 -69.09 -1.88 77.82
N ARG A 366 -70.14 -2.62 77.43
CA ARG A 366 -71.60 -2.63 77.72
C ARG A 366 -72.48 -1.36 77.89
N SER A 367 -73.66 -1.52 77.28
CA SER A 367 -74.85 -0.68 77.00
C SER A 367 -75.78 -0.36 78.21
N PRO A 368 -76.90 0.41 78.03
CA PRO A 368 -78.17 -0.20 77.59
C PRO A 368 -79.13 0.63 76.67
N MET A 369 -79.88 -0.13 75.84
CA MET A 369 -81.27 0.02 75.34
C MET A 369 -81.81 1.31 74.66
N ARG A 370 -82.22 1.20 73.39
CA ARG A 370 -83.63 0.92 72.97
C ARG A 370 -83.75 0.69 71.44
N GLU A 371 -84.36 -0.43 71.10
CA GLU A 371 -84.94 -0.82 69.80
C GLU A 371 -86.37 -0.19 69.65
N PRO A 372 -87.08 -0.20 68.49
CA PRO A 372 -87.27 -1.41 67.65
C PRO A 372 -87.42 -1.27 66.10
N LYS A 373 -87.16 -2.43 65.44
CA LYS A 373 -87.80 -3.07 64.25
C LYS A 373 -87.76 -2.34 62.90
N VAL A 374 -87.06 -2.82 61.85
CA VAL A 374 -87.12 -4.08 61.04
C VAL A 374 -88.37 -4.24 60.16
N VAL A 375 -88.18 -4.21 58.83
CA VAL A 375 -88.76 -5.09 57.77
C VAL A 375 -87.79 -5.02 56.57
N GLN A 376 -86.95 -5.99 56.17
CA GLN A 376 -87.05 -7.40 55.74
C GLN A 376 -87.72 -7.66 54.37
N ARG A 377 -86.94 -8.13 53.39
CA ARG A 377 -87.12 -9.38 52.60
C ARG A 377 -86.07 -9.43 51.46
N ASN A 378 -85.09 -10.34 51.55
CA ASN A 378 -85.06 -11.72 51.03
C ASN A 378 -85.14 -11.83 49.50
N ILE A 379 -84.14 -12.49 48.89
CA ILE A 379 -84.30 -13.72 48.09
C ILE A 379 -82.92 -14.40 47.92
N LEU A 380 -82.96 -15.73 48.00
CA LEU A 380 -81.91 -16.74 47.97
C LEU A 380 -81.87 -17.43 46.60
N TYR A 381 -80.81 -18.23 46.37
CA TYR A 381 -80.72 -19.39 45.43
C TYR A 381 -80.60 -19.06 43.92
N ASN A 382 -79.96 -19.83 43.03
CA ASN A 382 -79.43 -21.22 42.92
C ASN A 382 -78.49 -21.20 41.67
N ILE A 383 -77.26 -21.74 41.66
CA ILE A 383 -76.83 -23.14 41.39
C ILE A 383 -76.61 -23.50 39.87
N LEU A 384 -75.55 -24.33 39.64
CA LEU A 384 -75.22 -25.27 38.53
C LEU A 384 -74.87 -24.68 37.14
N PHE A 385 -73.97 -25.20 36.29
CA PHE A 385 -72.86 -26.18 36.24
C PHE A 385 -72.28 -26.05 34.80
N GLY A 386 -71.09 -26.60 34.49
CA GLY A 386 -70.79 -26.98 33.10
C GLY A 386 -69.32 -26.86 32.66
N THR A 387 -68.66 -28.01 32.60
CA THR A 387 -67.31 -28.33 32.10
C THR A 387 -67.25 -28.53 30.57
N LEU A 388 -66.00 -28.63 30.04
CA LEU A 388 -65.56 -29.16 28.72
C LEU A 388 -65.70 -28.16 27.56
N ASP A 389 -64.83 -28.07 26.55
CA ASP A 389 -63.71 -28.92 26.12
C ASP A 389 -62.80 -28.13 25.15
N SER A 390 -61.53 -28.50 25.14
CA SER A 390 -60.67 -28.73 23.97
C SER A 390 -60.97 -28.09 22.60
N GLY A 391 -59.96 -27.37 22.09
CA GLY A 391 -59.36 -27.71 20.80
C GLY A 391 -59.76 -26.90 19.56
N GLY A 392 -58.78 -26.18 19.01
CA GLY A 392 -58.48 -26.29 17.58
C GLY A 392 -58.34 -25.00 16.76
N ILE A 393 -57.12 -24.81 16.22
CA ILE A 393 -56.78 -24.42 14.83
C ILE A 393 -57.24 -22.98 14.43
N VAL A 394 -56.39 -22.03 14.04
CA VAL A 394 -55.33 -21.97 13.02
C VAL A 394 -54.34 -20.87 13.39
#